data_AF-A0A7M3XZU2-F1
#
_entry.id   AF-A0A7M3XZU2-F1
#
_cell.length_a   1.000
_cell.length_b   1.000
_cell.length_c   1.000
_cell.angle_alpha   90.00
_cell.angle_beta   90.00
_cell.angle_gamma   90.00
#
_symmetry.space_group_name_H-M   'P 1'
#
loop_
_entity.id
_entity.type
_entity.pdbx_description
1 polymer ?
#
loop_
_entity_poly.entity_id
_entity_poly.type
_entity_poly.pdbx_seq_one_letter_code
_entity_poly.pdbx_strand_id
1 'polypeptide(L)'
;YPVLPWLAFVLLGSLISDLENTSKQRDSMIVLGFAITTGTIAYSAYNNMDWALTEGDAVLTFFPATMAFIIVASTFVLLAEKLLSAYSSTGSEKLSFLEPAGKLTLTIYISHFAVLGVAAIYMEGEPRLELIPAFLVTIGHTLIWIPLAIAHQKYIPEISFESLLRKISQSSR
;
A
#
# COMPACT_ATOMS: atom_id res chain seq x y z
N TYR A 1 1.05 7.26 -17.61
CA TYR A 1 1.54 6.95 -16.26
C TYR A 1 2.98 7.42 -16.12
N PRO A 2 3.29 8.37 -15.23
CA PRO A 2 4.68 8.72 -14.98
C PRO A 2 5.37 7.54 -14.31
N VAL A 3 6.39 6.96 -14.96
CA VAL A 3 7.16 5.81 -14.44
C VAL A 3 8.04 6.24 -13.25
N LEU A 4 8.47 7.50 -13.23
CA LEU A 4 9.45 8.03 -12.29
C LEU A 4 9.06 7.92 -10.80
N PRO A 5 7.82 8.27 -10.36
CA PRO A 5 7.45 8.12 -8.96
C PRO A 5 7.46 6.67 -8.48
N TRP A 6 7.18 5.72 -9.37
CA TRP A 6 7.18 4.29 -9.03
C TRP A 6 8.58 3.72 -8.85
N LEU A 7 9.59 4.27 -9.53
CA LEU A 7 10.99 3.91 -9.29
C LEU A 7 11.42 4.22 -7.85
N ALA A 8 10.80 5.20 -7.19
CA ALA A 8 11.08 5.49 -5.78
C ALA A 8 10.76 4.30 -4.87
N PHE A 9 9.70 3.53 -5.16
CA PHE A 9 9.37 2.34 -4.38
C PHE A 9 10.29 1.15 -4.67
N VAL A 10 10.84 1.05 -5.90
CA VAL A 10 11.88 0.07 -6.21
C VAL A 10 13.15 0.37 -5.39
N LEU A 11 13.56 1.63 -5.35
CA LEU A 11 14.71 2.09 -4.55
C LEU A 11 14.45 1.93 -3.04
N LEU A 12 13.21 2.20 -2.59
CA LEU A 12 12.81 1.97 -1.20
C LEU A 12 12.95 0.50 -0.82
N GLY A 13 12.58 -0.43 -1.70
CA GLY A 13 12.78 -1.87 -1.49
C GLY A 13 14.25 -2.23 -1.28
N SER A 14 15.16 -1.68 -2.09
CA SER A 14 16.61 -1.88 -1.86
C SER A 14 17.09 -1.27 -0.55
N LEU A 15 16.62 -0.07 -0.21
CA LEU A 15 16.98 0.60 1.05
C LEU A 15 16.50 -0.18 2.26
N ILE A 16 15.32 -0.80 2.20
CA ILE A 16 14.81 -1.65 3.27
C ILE A 16 15.74 -2.85 3.51
N SER A 17 16.22 -3.49 2.43
CA SER A 17 17.16 -4.60 2.52
C SER A 17 18.48 -4.21 3.20
N ASP A 18 19.00 -3.02 2.91
CA ASP A 18 20.20 -2.49 3.57
C ASP A 18 19.91 -2.02 5.02
N LEU A 19 18.68 -1.54 5.23
CA LEU A 19 17.97 -1.18 6.47
C LEU A 19 18.07 -2.22 7.59
N GLU A 20 18.07 -3.50 7.24
CA GLU A 20 17.88 -4.62 8.16
C GLU A 20 18.93 -4.64 9.29
N ASN A 21 20.15 -4.18 8.99
CA ASN A 21 21.26 -4.14 9.93
C ASN A 21 21.39 -2.83 10.74
N THR A 22 20.59 -1.79 10.43
CA THR A 22 20.77 -0.45 11.01
C THR A 22 19.47 0.15 11.57
N SER A 23 18.98 -0.46 12.66
CA SER A 23 17.72 -0.08 13.34
C SER A 23 17.60 1.41 13.67
N LYS A 24 18.68 2.08 14.08
CA LYS A 24 18.67 3.52 14.40
C LYS A 24 18.37 4.42 13.19
N GLN A 25 18.94 4.10 12.03
CA GLN A 25 18.72 4.90 10.81
C GLN A 25 17.28 4.78 10.33
N ARG A 26 16.74 3.55 10.31
CA ARG A 26 15.32 3.31 9.99
C ARG A 26 14.39 4.09 10.91
N ASP A 27 14.66 4.08 12.22
CA ASP A 27 13.85 4.80 13.20
C ASP A 27 13.88 6.31 12.98
N SER A 28 15.06 6.88 12.71
CA SER A 28 15.19 8.29 12.36
C SER A 28 14.45 8.64 11.06
N MET A 29 14.49 7.78 10.05
CA MET A 29 13.75 7.98 8.79
C MET A 29 12.23 7.97 9.02
N ILE A 30 11.72 7.06 9.87
CA ILE A 30 10.30 7.01 10.21
C ILE A 30 9.88 8.28 10.95
N VAL A 31 10.66 8.75 11.94
CA VAL A 31 10.38 9.98 12.69
C VAL A 31 10.37 11.20 11.76
N LEU A 32 11.37 11.31 10.87
CA LEU A 32 11.41 12.37 9.87
C LEU A 32 10.20 12.30 8.93
N GLY A 33 9.82 11.11 8.49
CA GLY A 33 8.63 10.86 7.67
C GLY A 33 7.34 11.32 8.35
N PHE A 34 7.18 11.05 9.65
CA PHE A 34 6.05 11.56 10.43
C PHE A 34 6.06 13.08 10.59
N ALA A 35 7.24 13.69 10.76
CA ALA A 35 7.36 15.15 10.80
C ALA A 35 6.94 15.78 9.47
N ILE A 36 7.37 15.20 8.34
CA ILE A 36 6.95 15.64 7.00
C ILE A 36 5.44 15.44 6.81
N THR A 37 4.91 14.27 7.19
CA THR A 37 3.47 13.97 7.11
C THR A 37 2.65 15.01 7.87
N THR A 38 3.05 15.32 9.11
CA THR A 38 2.41 16.37 9.92
C THR A 38 2.49 17.73 9.24
N GLY A 39 3.65 18.06 8.65
CA GLY A 39 3.81 19.28 7.86
C GLY A 39 2.87 19.36 6.65
N THR A 40 2.64 18.25 5.94
CA THR A 40 1.70 18.22 4.80
C THR A 40 0.25 18.43 5.22
N ILE A 41 -0.14 17.90 6.39
CA ILE A 41 -1.48 18.11 6.96
C ILE A 41 -1.65 19.58 7.34
N ALA A 42 -0.66 20.15 8.04
CA ALA A 42 -0.68 21.56 8.42
C ALA A 42 -0.73 22.49 7.19
N TYR A 43 0.02 22.15 6.13
CA TYR A 43 0.01 22.87 4.86
C TYR A 43 -1.37 22.79 4.17
N SER A 44 -1.99 21.61 4.12
CA SER A 44 -3.35 21.44 3.60
C SER A 44 -4.36 22.31 4.36
N ALA A 45 -4.31 22.30 5.70
CA ALA A 45 -5.19 23.10 6.53
C ALA A 45 -4.98 24.61 6.34
N TYR A 46 -3.73 25.07 6.22
CA TYR A 46 -3.42 26.48 6.02
C TYR A 46 -3.92 27.01 4.66
N ASN A 47 -3.80 26.19 3.60
CA ASN A 47 -4.18 26.59 2.25
C ASN A 47 -5.63 26.27 1.88
N ASN A 48 -6.42 25.71 2.81
CA ASN A 48 -7.79 25.22 2.54
C ASN A 48 -7.86 24.27 1.33
N MET A 49 -6.86 23.39 1.21
CA MET A 49 -6.76 22.38 0.16
C MET A 49 -7.02 20.99 0.73
N ASP A 50 -7.50 20.07 -0.10
CA ASP A 50 -7.62 18.68 0.30
C ASP A 50 -6.24 18.09 0.62
N TRP A 51 -6.15 17.37 1.75
CA TRP A 51 -4.88 16.75 2.14
C TRP A 51 -4.49 15.63 1.19
N ALA A 52 -5.45 14.78 0.81
CA ALA A 52 -5.22 13.66 -0.10
C ALA A 52 -6.39 13.44 -1.05
N LEU A 53 -6.08 13.28 -2.34
CA LEU A 53 -7.00 12.88 -3.41
C LEU A 53 -6.35 11.81 -4.30
N THR A 54 -7.17 11.08 -5.04
CA THR A 54 -6.67 10.17 -6.08
C THR A 54 -6.05 10.96 -7.23
N GLU A 55 -6.71 12.04 -7.66
CA GLU A 55 -6.30 12.96 -8.72
C GLU A 55 -6.88 14.36 -8.43
N GLY A 56 -6.23 15.41 -8.95
CA GLY A 56 -6.71 16.78 -8.83
C GLY A 56 -5.86 17.67 -7.92
N ASP A 57 -6.49 18.66 -7.30
CA ASP A 57 -5.80 19.68 -6.51
C ASP A 57 -5.76 19.30 -5.02
N ALA A 58 -4.73 18.53 -4.66
CA ALA A 58 -4.47 18.10 -3.29
C ALA A 58 -2.97 18.03 -2.99
N VAL A 59 -2.61 18.04 -1.71
CA VAL A 59 -1.21 17.93 -1.28
C VAL A 59 -0.64 16.55 -1.63
N LEU A 60 -1.41 15.49 -1.36
CA LEU A 60 -1.10 14.12 -1.74
C LEU A 60 -2.01 13.71 -2.90
N THR A 61 -1.43 13.51 -4.07
CA THR A 61 -2.14 12.90 -5.21
C THR A 61 -1.49 11.59 -5.59
N PHE A 62 -2.30 10.62 -6.02
CA PHE A 62 -1.82 9.35 -6.54
C PHE A 62 -1.61 9.42 -8.07
N PHE A 63 -2.43 10.21 -8.77
CA PHE A 63 -2.39 10.44 -10.21
C PHE A 63 -2.34 11.94 -10.55
N PRO A 64 -1.23 12.46 -11.08
CA PRO A 64 0.12 11.88 -10.97
C PRO A 64 0.58 11.86 -9.51
N ALA A 65 1.48 10.96 -9.14
CA ALA A 65 1.96 10.86 -7.77
C ALA A 65 2.79 12.09 -7.38
N THR A 66 2.37 12.84 -6.34
CA THR A 66 3.17 13.96 -5.81
C THR A 66 4.36 13.46 -4.99
N MET A 67 5.39 14.29 -4.87
CA MET A 67 6.54 13.99 -4.00
C MET A 67 6.10 13.81 -2.54
N ALA A 68 5.15 14.61 -2.07
CA ALA A 68 4.57 14.47 -0.73
C ALA A 68 3.92 13.09 -0.56
N PHE A 69 3.13 12.63 -1.54
CA PHE A 69 2.55 11.29 -1.53
C PHE A 69 3.63 10.21 -1.42
N ILE A 70 4.69 10.27 -2.23
CA ILE A 70 5.78 9.28 -2.21
C ILE A 70 6.47 9.21 -0.84
N ILE A 71 6.77 10.36 -0.21
CA ILE A 71 7.42 10.40 1.10
C ILE A 71 6.50 9.83 2.19
N VAL A 72 5.25 10.26 2.21
CA VAL A 72 4.27 9.79 3.20
C VAL A 72 4.04 8.28 3.04
N ALA A 73 3.78 7.80 1.83
CA ALA A 73 3.62 6.39 1.54
C ALA A 73 4.86 5.57 1.93
N SER A 74 6.07 6.04 1.59
CA SER A 74 7.32 5.37 1.96
C SER A 74 7.49 5.28 3.48
N THR A 75 7.08 6.30 4.22
CA THR A 75 7.10 6.29 5.69
C THR A 75 6.23 5.18 6.26
N PHE A 76 5.01 5.03 5.74
CA PHE A 76 4.11 3.95 6.17
C PHE A 76 4.60 2.57 5.75
N VAL A 77 5.26 2.43 4.59
CA VAL A 77 5.92 1.17 4.19
C VAL A 77 7.04 0.80 5.17
N LEU A 78 7.91 1.74 5.54
CA LEU A 78 8.98 1.51 6.53
C LEU A 78 8.41 1.16 7.92
N LEU A 79 7.32 1.82 8.32
CA LEU A 79 6.63 1.50 9.56
C LEU A 79 6.05 0.08 9.53
N ALA A 80 5.37 -0.29 8.44
CA ALA A 80 4.80 -1.61 8.27
C ALA A 80 5.88 -2.70 8.31
N GLU A 81 7.00 -2.51 7.60
CA GLU A 81 8.16 -3.40 7.67
C GLU A 81 8.67 -3.54 9.09
N LYS A 82 8.92 -2.43 9.81
CA LYS A 82 9.41 -2.46 11.18
C LYS A 82 8.47 -3.25 12.10
N LEU A 83 7.15 -3.04 11.98
CA LEU A 83 6.14 -3.73 12.79
C LEU A 83 6.09 -5.23 12.48
N LEU A 84 6.14 -5.59 11.19
CA LEU A 84 6.17 -6.98 10.74
C LEU A 84 7.46 -7.68 11.20
N SER A 85 8.62 -7.05 11.03
CA SER A 85 9.92 -7.59 11.45
C SER A 85 10.03 -7.75 12.96
N ALA A 86 9.49 -6.78 13.74
CA ALA A 86 9.39 -6.93 15.19
C ALA A 86 8.52 -8.13 15.57
N TYR A 87 7.41 -8.36 14.87
CA TYR A 87 6.53 -9.48 15.12
C TYR A 87 7.17 -10.83 14.70
N SER A 88 7.87 -10.88 13.56
CA SER A 88 8.67 -12.04 13.11
C SER A 88 9.71 -12.49 14.13
N SER A 89 10.36 -11.52 14.79
CA SER A 89 11.40 -11.82 15.80
C SER A 89 10.87 -12.60 17.00
N THR A 90 9.54 -12.61 17.21
CA THR A 90 8.87 -13.39 18.26
C THR A 90 8.44 -14.81 17.81
N GLY A 91 8.80 -15.22 16.58
CA GLY A 91 8.55 -16.53 15.98
C GLY A 91 8.00 -16.44 14.56
N SER A 92 8.71 -17.01 13.58
CA SER A 92 8.38 -16.94 12.14
C SER A 92 7.03 -17.57 11.78
N GLU A 93 6.59 -18.60 12.51
CA GLU A 93 5.30 -19.26 12.27
C GLU A 93 4.10 -18.32 12.39
N LYS A 94 4.23 -17.24 13.19
CA LYS A 94 3.12 -16.31 13.42
C LYS A 94 2.77 -15.46 12.20
N LEU A 95 3.62 -15.36 11.17
CA LEU A 95 3.34 -14.60 9.95
C LEU A 95 3.03 -15.48 8.74
N SER A 96 3.07 -16.80 8.90
CA SER A 96 2.75 -17.75 7.83
C SER A 96 1.35 -17.52 7.23
N PHE A 97 0.41 -16.96 8.00
CA PHE A 97 -0.93 -16.61 7.52
C PHE A 97 -0.94 -15.48 6.47
N LEU A 98 0.13 -14.68 6.35
CA LEU A 98 0.29 -13.65 5.33
C LEU A 98 0.89 -14.18 4.02
N GLU A 99 1.52 -15.36 4.04
CA GLU A 99 2.15 -15.96 2.86
C GLU A 99 1.18 -16.11 1.67
N PRO A 100 -0.10 -16.52 1.85
CA PRO A 100 -1.08 -16.56 0.77
C PRO A 100 -1.29 -15.20 0.09
N ALA A 101 -1.31 -14.10 0.85
CA ALA A 101 -1.47 -12.76 0.30
C ALA A 101 -0.24 -12.34 -0.50
N GLY A 102 0.97 -12.70 -0.05
CA GLY A 102 2.21 -12.47 -0.79
C GLY A 102 2.29 -13.22 -2.12
N LYS A 103 1.70 -14.42 -2.21
CA LYS A 103 1.64 -15.21 -3.46
C LYS A 103 0.64 -14.67 -4.49
N LEU A 104 -0.30 -13.82 -4.06
CA LEU A 104 -1.40 -13.30 -4.87
C LEU A 104 -1.33 -11.77 -5.06
N THR A 105 -0.14 -11.18 -4.98
CA THR A 105 0.04 -9.72 -5.01
C THR A 105 -0.55 -9.05 -6.26
N LEU A 106 -0.39 -9.62 -7.45
CA LEU A 106 -0.96 -9.10 -8.70
C LEU A 106 -2.47 -9.30 -8.75
N THR A 107 -2.96 -10.49 -8.36
CA THR A 107 -4.39 -10.77 -8.33
C THR A 107 -5.11 -9.84 -7.36
N ILE A 108 -4.55 -9.64 -6.17
CA ILE A 108 -5.04 -8.71 -5.17
C ILE A 108 -4.97 -7.30 -5.72
N TYR A 109 -3.84 -6.86 -6.30
CA TYR A 109 -3.71 -5.52 -6.87
C TYR A 109 -4.80 -5.20 -7.90
N ILE A 110 -5.01 -6.07 -8.89
CA ILE A 110 -6.04 -5.86 -9.93
C ILE A 110 -7.44 -5.85 -9.31
N SER A 111 -7.72 -6.82 -8.44
CA SER A 111 -9.05 -6.95 -7.82
C SER A 111 -9.35 -5.79 -6.87
N HIS A 112 -8.36 -5.30 -6.14
CA HIS A 112 -8.42 -4.13 -5.27
C HIS A 112 -8.85 -2.89 -6.06
N PHE A 113 -8.18 -2.60 -7.18
CA PHE A 113 -8.56 -1.49 -8.04
C PHE A 113 -9.93 -1.69 -8.70
N ALA A 114 -10.30 -2.91 -9.08
CA ALA A 114 -11.63 -3.19 -9.62
C ALA A 114 -12.74 -2.89 -8.60
N VAL A 115 -12.56 -3.31 -7.34
CA VAL A 115 -13.52 -3.02 -6.25
C VAL A 115 -13.61 -1.52 -5.99
N LEU A 116 -12.47 -0.81 -5.92
CA LEU A 116 -12.46 0.65 -5.77
C LEU A 116 -13.10 1.37 -6.96
N GLY A 117 -12.92 0.85 -8.18
CA GLY A 117 -13.58 1.39 -9.37
C GLY A 117 -15.10 1.27 -9.30
N VAL A 118 -15.61 0.11 -8.86
CA VAL A 118 -17.05 -0.07 -8.61
C VAL A 118 -17.54 0.87 -7.51
N ALA A 119 -16.80 0.98 -6.40
CA ALA A 119 -17.15 1.90 -5.32
C ALA A 119 -17.18 3.36 -5.80
N ALA A 120 -16.23 3.77 -6.64
CA ALA A 120 -16.20 5.11 -7.22
C ALA A 120 -17.45 5.43 -8.06
N ILE A 121 -17.94 4.47 -8.85
CA ILE A 121 -19.19 4.62 -9.63
C ILE A 121 -20.39 4.85 -8.69
N TYR A 122 -20.47 4.12 -7.57
CA TYR A 122 -21.57 4.29 -6.62
C TYR A 122 -21.46 5.55 -5.76
N MET A 123 -20.25 6.05 -5.55
CA MET A 123 -19.99 7.25 -4.74
C MET A 123 -19.91 8.53 -5.58
N GLU A 124 -20.04 8.43 -6.90
CA GLU A 124 -20.00 9.59 -7.78
C GLU A 124 -21.20 10.51 -7.51
N GLY A 125 -20.91 11.74 -7.10
CA GLY A 125 -21.94 12.74 -6.74
C GLY A 125 -22.43 12.68 -5.29
N GLU A 126 -22.00 11.67 -4.52
CA GLU A 126 -22.30 11.58 -3.09
C GLU A 126 -21.32 12.42 -2.25
N PRO A 127 -21.74 12.91 -1.06
CA PRO A 127 -20.84 13.56 -0.12
C PRO A 127 -19.68 12.63 0.26
N ARG A 128 -18.50 13.21 0.45
CA ARG A 128 -17.34 12.46 0.94
C ARG A 128 -17.64 11.87 2.31
N LEU A 129 -17.15 10.65 2.53
CA LEU A 129 -17.22 10.03 3.84
C LEU A 129 -16.49 10.89 4.88
N GLU A 130 -17.10 11.01 6.06
CA GLU A 130 -16.45 11.60 7.22
C GLU A 130 -15.18 10.80 7.58
N LEU A 131 -14.29 11.42 8.36
CA LEU A 131 -12.98 10.86 8.67
C LEU A 131 -13.03 9.43 9.24
N ILE A 132 -13.90 9.19 10.22
CA ILE A 132 -14.01 7.90 10.89
C ILE A 132 -14.50 6.80 9.93
N PRO A 133 -15.64 6.96 9.22
CA PRO A 133 -16.08 5.93 8.27
C PRO A 133 -15.09 5.74 7.12
N ALA A 134 -14.47 6.82 6.60
CA ALA A 134 -13.44 6.71 5.57
C ALA A 134 -12.25 5.86 6.04
N PHE A 135 -11.79 6.09 7.28
CA PHE A 135 -10.70 5.32 7.88
C PHE A 135 -11.07 3.85 8.07
N LEU A 136 -12.26 3.56 8.61
CA LEU A 136 -12.73 2.19 8.83
C LEU A 136 -12.88 1.43 7.51
N VAL A 137 -13.46 2.06 6.49
CA VAL A 137 -13.59 1.47 5.16
C VAL A 137 -12.22 1.19 4.56
N THR A 138 -11.27 2.13 4.69
CA THR A 138 -9.91 1.96 4.15
C THR A 138 -9.16 0.81 4.82
N ILE A 139 -9.16 0.76 6.15
CA ILE A 139 -8.50 -0.31 6.91
C ILE A 139 -9.20 -1.65 6.64
N GLY A 140 -10.54 -1.67 6.67
CA GLY A 140 -11.32 -2.87 6.39
C GLY A 140 -11.08 -3.42 5.00
N HIS A 141 -11.11 -2.55 3.98
CA HIS A 141 -10.81 -2.89 2.60
C HIS A 141 -9.37 -3.38 2.42
N THR A 142 -8.40 -2.85 3.18
CA THR A 142 -7.01 -3.32 3.12
C THR A 142 -6.85 -4.69 3.77
N LEU A 143 -7.46 -4.91 4.94
CA LEU A 143 -7.29 -6.14 5.71
C LEU A 143 -8.08 -7.32 5.17
N ILE A 144 -9.22 -7.10 4.50
CA ILE A 144 -10.08 -8.18 3.98
C ILE A 144 -9.37 -9.06 2.93
N TRP A 145 -8.34 -8.53 2.27
CA TRP A 145 -7.56 -9.28 1.29
C TRP A 145 -6.77 -10.43 1.93
N ILE A 146 -6.41 -10.35 3.21
CA ILE A 146 -5.69 -11.42 3.92
C ILE A 146 -6.53 -12.70 4.00
N PRO A 147 -7.73 -12.71 4.62
CA PRO A 147 -8.57 -13.91 4.66
C PRO A 147 -9.04 -14.35 3.27
N LEU A 148 -9.28 -13.41 2.34
CA LEU A 148 -9.61 -13.76 0.95
C LEU A 148 -8.47 -14.51 0.25
N ALA A 149 -7.22 -14.09 0.45
CA ALA A 149 -6.06 -14.77 -0.11
C ALA A 149 -5.89 -16.19 0.49
N ILE A 150 -6.11 -16.33 1.80
CA ILE A 150 -6.09 -17.64 2.48
C ILE A 150 -7.17 -18.56 1.88
N ALA A 151 -8.40 -18.06 1.73
CA ALA A 151 -9.50 -18.82 1.15
C ALA A 151 -9.22 -19.21 -0.32
N HIS A 152 -8.71 -18.26 -1.11
CA HIS A 152 -8.32 -18.50 -2.50
C HIS A 152 -7.28 -19.62 -2.62
N GLN A 153 -6.17 -19.52 -1.89
CA GLN A 153 -5.12 -20.54 -1.92
C GLN A 153 -5.60 -21.91 -1.42
N LYS A 154 -6.60 -21.94 -0.53
CA LYS A 154 -7.18 -23.19 -0.02
C LYS A 154 -8.12 -23.87 -1.01
N TYR A 155 -8.94 -23.11 -1.74
CA TYR A 155 -10.03 -23.68 -2.56
C TYR A 155 -9.76 -23.65 -4.06
N ILE A 156 -9.08 -22.64 -4.59
CA ILE A 156 -8.90 -22.41 -6.03
C ILE A 156 -7.49 -21.87 -6.38
N PRO A 157 -6.39 -22.52 -5.93
CA PRO A 157 -5.03 -21.99 -6.08
C PRO A 157 -4.58 -21.80 -7.54
N GLU A 158 -5.16 -22.55 -8.48
CA GLU A 158 -4.76 -22.51 -9.89
C GLU A 158 -5.33 -21.31 -10.67
N ILE A 159 -6.35 -20.64 -10.13
CA ILE A 159 -7.06 -19.54 -10.81
C ILE A 159 -6.55 -18.21 -10.27
N SER A 160 -5.41 -17.75 -10.78
CA SER A 160 -4.80 -16.47 -10.39
C SER A 160 -4.08 -15.82 -11.58
N PHE A 161 -3.97 -14.50 -11.57
CA PHE A 161 -3.18 -13.77 -12.57
C PHE A 161 -1.70 -14.17 -12.52
N GLU A 162 -1.17 -14.49 -11.34
CA GLU A 162 0.19 -15.00 -11.17
C GLU A 162 0.37 -16.33 -11.89
N SER A 163 -0.60 -17.25 -11.75
CA SER A 163 -0.58 -18.54 -12.42
C SER A 163 -0.74 -18.42 -13.93
N LEU A 164 -1.55 -17.46 -14.41
CA LEU A 164 -1.69 -17.13 -15.83
C LEU A 164 -0.37 -16.59 -16.41
N LEU A 165 0.27 -15.62 -15.75
CA LEU A 165 1.55 -15.07 -16.17
C LEU A 165 2.65 -16.14 -16.19
N ARG A 166 2.69 -17.03 -15.19
CA ARG A 166 3.66 -18.13 -15.16
C ARG A 166 3.50 -19.07 -16.36
N LYS A 167 2.26 -19.41 -16.73
CA LYS A 167 1.98 -20.26 -17.90
C LYS A 167 2.41 -19.59 -19.21
N ILE A 168 2.13 -18.29 -19.37
CA ILE A 168 2.52 -17.53 -20.56
C ILE A 168 4.04 -17.42 -20.67
N SER A 169 4.73 -17.12 -19.56
CA SER A 169 6.20 -17.03 -19.52
C SER A 169 6.89 -18.35 -19.83
N GLN A 170 6.33 -19.47 -19.36
CA GLN A 170 6.87 -20.81 -19.62
C GLN A 170 6.58 -21.30 -21.05
N SER A 171 5.44 -20.92 -21.63
CA SER A 171 5.10 -21.24 -23.03
C SER A 171 5.93 -20.48 -24.06
N SER A 172 6.64 -19.42 -23.66
CA SER A 172 7.50 -18.61 -24.52
C SER A 172 8.97 -19.06 -24.54
N ARG A 173 9.30 -20.16 -23.86
CA ARG A 173 10.60 -20.86 -23.89
C ARG A 173 10.45 -22.20 -24.58
#